data_AF-A0A1C5MYJ2-F1
#
_entry.id   AF-A0A1C5MYJ2-F1
#
_cell.length_a   1.000
_cell.length_b   1.000
_cell.length_c   1.000
_cell.angle_alpha   90.00
_cell.angle_beta   90.00
_cell.angle_gamma   90.00
#
_symmetry.space_group_name_H-M   'P 1'
#
loop_
_entity.id
_entity.type
_entity.pdbx_description
1 polymer ?
#
loop_
_entity_poly.entity_id
_entity_poly.type
_entity_poly.pdbx_seq_one_letter_code
_entity_poly.pdbx_strand_id
1 'polypeptide(L)'
;MTEEEKLIALKAMVGGSDSDEVLSTYLKLAGRKIINRAYPYDSSVTEVPAQYDTLQCEIAAYMLNKRGAEGQTSHSENGISRSYENADIPSSMLKVVTPHVGVIK
;
A
#
# COMPACT_ATOMS: atom_id res chain seq x y z
N MET A 1 7.05 -8.19 11.59
CA MET A 1 6.56 -7.06 12.40
C MET A 1 5.20 -7.41 12.95
N THR A 2 4.97 -7.17 14.23
CA THR A 2 3.64 -7.28 14.84
C THR A 2 2.74 -6.15 14.34
N GLU A 3 1.42 -6.31 14.49
CA GLU A 3 0.45 -5.27 14.11
C GLU A 3 0.67 -3.96 14.90
N GLU A 4 1.09 -4.05 16.16
CA GLU A 4 1.43 -2.90 17.00
C GLU A 4 2.67 -2.17 16.47
N GLU A 5 3.72 -2.91 16.08
CA GLU A 5 4.92 -2.34 15.46
C GLU A 5 4.59 -1.64 14.14
N LYS A 6 3.70 -2.22 13.33
CA LYS A 6 3.24 -1.62 12.07
C LYS A 6 2.46 -0.34 12.31
N LEU A 7 1.59 -0.32 13.32
CA LEU A 7 0.84 0.89 13.71
C LEU A 7 1.78 2.01 14.17
N ILE A 8 2.76 1.69 15.02
CA ILE A 8 3.75 2.67 15.49
C ILE A 8 4.56 3.23 14.31
N ALA A 9 5.04 2.36 13.42
CA ALA A 9 5.78 2.77 12.23
C ALA A 9 4.94 3.66 11.31
N LEU A 10 3.69 3.27 11.04
CA LEU A 10 2.79 4.03 10.18
C LEU A 10 2.48 5.42 10.78
N LYS A 11 2.22 5.51 12.09
CA LYS A 11 2.04 6.78 12.79
C LYS A 11 3.23 7.72 12.59
N ALA A 12 4.44 7.19 12.73
CA ALA A 12 5.67 7.96 12.54
C ALA A 12 5.82 8.43 11.08
N MET A 13 5.41 7.63 10.09
CA MET A 13 5.47 7.98 8.67
C MET A 13 4.50 9.10 8.27
N VAL A 14 3.30 9.13 8.86
CA VAL A 14 2.24 10.09 8.45
C VAL A 14 2.12 11.32 9.37
N GLY A 15 2.93 11.39 10.43
CA GLY A 15 2.94 12.54 11.36
C GLY A 15 1.86 12.50 12.44
N GLY A 16 1.24 11.33 12.68
CA GLY A 16 0.47 11.04 13.91
C GLY A 16 -0.87 11.76 14.10
N SER A 17 -1.49 12.30 13.06
CA SER A 17 -2.77 13.00 13.14
C SER A 17 -4.00 12.09 13.05
N ASP A 18 -3.90 10.95 12.36
CA ASP A 18 -5.00 9.99 12.18
C ASP A 18 -5.13 9.01 13.36
N SER A 19 -6.34 8.51 13.59
CA SER A 19 -6.63 7.52 14.64
C SER A 19 -6.13 6.12 14.28
N ASP A 20 -5.85 5.31 15.30
CA ASP A 20 -5.39 3.92 15.14
C ASP A 20 -6.36 3.07 14.32
N GLU A 21 -7.66 3.31 14.43
CA GLU A 21 -8.68 2.63 13.63
C GLU A 21 -8.50 2.92 12.13
N VAL A 22 -8.28 4.19 11.77
CA VAL A 22 -8.01 4.60 10.40
C VAL A 22 -6.71 3.97 9.92
N LEU A 23 -5.64 4.09 10.69
CA LEU A 23 -4.32 3.53 10.33
C LEU A 23 -4.36 2.01 10.14
N SER A 24 -5.04 1.29 11.03
CA SER A 24 -5.22 -0.16 10.92
C SER A 24 -6.03 -0.55 9.67
N THR A 25 -7.00 0.28 9.27
CA THR A 25 -7.78 0.06 8.06
C THR A 25 -6.89 0.19 6.81
N TYR A 26 -6.04 1.22 6.75
CA TYR A 26 -5.10 1.38 5.65
C TYR A 26 -4.03 0.28 5.59
N LEU A 27 -3.54 -0.21 6.75
CA LEU A 27 -2.66 -1.38 6.79
C LEU A 27 -3.34 -2.63 6.22
N LYS A 28 -4.62 -2.87 6.56
CA LYS A 28 -5.39 -4.00 6.00
C LYS A 28 -5.58 -3.88 4.49
N LEU A 29 -5.89 -2.68 4.00
CA LEU A 29 -6.04 -2.41 2.56
C LEU A 29 -4.72 -2.61 1.80
N ALA A 30 -3.62 -2.07 2.33
CA ALA A 30 -2.28 -2.25 1.79
C ALA A 30 -1.89 -3.73 1.76
N GLY A 31 -2.15 -4.45 2.86
CA GLY A 31 -1.86 -5.88 2.96
C GLY A 31 -2.61 -6.70 1.92
N ARG A 32 -3.90 -6.41 1.69
CA ARG A 32 -4.69 -7.07 0.64
C ARG A 32 -4.08 -6.90 -0.74
N LYS A 33 -3.57 -5.70 -1.06
CA LYS A 33 -2.93 -5.42 -2.35
C LYS A 33 -1.62 -6.21 -2.53
N ILE A 34 -0.81 -6.31 -1.48
CA ILE A 34 0.41 -7.12 -1.48
C ILE A 34 0.07 -8.60 -1.64
N ILE A 35 -0.90 -9.13 -0.87
CA ILE A 35 -1.31 -10.53 -0.94
C ILE A 35 -1.83 -10.89 -2.33
N ASN A 36 -2.71 -10.07 -2.91
CA ASN A 36 -3.25 -10.32 -4.25
C ASN A 36 -2.14 -10.34 -5.32
N ARG A 37 -1.05 -9.61 -5.10
CA ARG A 37 0.12 -9.62 -6.00
C ARG A 37 1.04 -10.82 -5.74
N ALA A 38 1.26 -11.16 -4.47
CA ALA A 38 2.11 -12.27 -4.05
C ALA A 38 1.46 -13.64 -4.32
N TYR A 39 0.14 -13.73 -4.22
CA TYR A 39 -0.64 -14.98 -4.32
C TYR A 39 -1.82 -14.80 -5.29
N PRO A 40 -1.56 -14.53 -6.58
CA PRO A 40 -2.61 -14.17 -7.54
C PRO A 40 -3.67 -15.27 -7.77
N TYR A 41 -3.36 -16.52 -7.41
CA TYR A 41 -4.23 -17.68 -7.61
C TYR A 41 -4.59 -18.41 -6.31
N ASP A 42 -4.17 -17.89 -5.16
CA ASP A 42 -4.41 -18.53 -3.87
C ASP A 42 -5.10 -17.54 -2.93
N SER A 43 -6.43 -17.71 -2.79
CA SER A 43 -7.26 -16.90 -1.92
C SER A 43 -7.26 -17.37 -0.46
N SER A 44 -6.57 -18.47 -0.14
CA SER A 44 -6.47 -18.98 1.23
C SER A 44 -5.46 -18.20 2.07
N VAL A 45 -4.51 -17.53 1.41
CA VAL A 45 -3.52 -16.69 2.09
C VAL A 45 -4.16 -15.36 2.48
N THR A 46 -4.27 -15.12 3.79
CA THR A 46 -4.85 -13.89 4.35
C THR A 46 -3.83 -12.99 5.04
N GLU A 47 -2.60 -13.46 5.21
CA GLU A 47 -1.53 -12.74 5.91
C GLU A 47 -0.43 -12.29 4.95
N VAL A 48 0.12 -11.10 5.23
CA VAL A 48 1.22 -10.53 4.45
C VAL A 48 2.51 -11.26 4.81
N PRO A 49 3.29 -11.77 3.83
CA PRO A 49 4.60 -12.34 4.10
C PRO A 49 5.52 -11.34 4.82
N ALA A 50 6.26 -11.79 5.84
CA ALA A 50 7.08 -10.91 6.69
C ALA A 50 8.09 -10.04 5.91
N GLN A 51 8.60 -10.53 4.77
CA GLN A 51 9.49 -9.77 3.90
C GLN A 51 8.85 -8.50 3.31
N TYR A 52 7.53 -8.38 3.34
CA TYR A 52 6.77 -7.23 2.84
C TYR A 52 6.14 -6.39 3.97
N ASP A 53 6.49 -6.62 5.25
CA ASP A 53 5.94 -5.85 6.37
C ASP A 53 6.23 -4.35 6.23
N THR A 54 7.47 -3.98 5.87
CA THR A 54 7.83 -2.57 5.64
C THR A 54 7.10 -1.99 4.44
N LEU A 55 6.98 -2.76 3.36
CA LEU A 55 6.24 -2.36 2.16
C LEU A 55 4.76 -2.11 2.47
N GLN A 56 4.16 -2.90 3.37
CA GLN A 56 2.79 -2.69 3.83
C GLN A 56 2.61 -1.32 4.50
N CYS A 57 3.56 -0.92 5.35
CA CYS A 57 3.55 0.40 5.99
C CYS A 57 3.74 1.54 4.98
N GLU A 58 4.67 1.39 4.03
CA GLU A 58 4.92 2.38 2.98
C GLU A 58 3.69 2.61 2.08
N ILE A 59 3.05 1.52 1.64
CA ILE A 59 1.83 1.58 0.84
C ILE A 59 0.69 2.22 1.64
N ALA A 60 0.53 1.87 2.92
CA ALA A 60 -0.48 2.47 3.79
C ALA A 60 -0.25 3.98 3.96
N ALA A 61 1.00 4.41 4.19
CA ALA A 61 1.37 5.82 4.30
C ALA A 61 1.11 6.58 2.99
N TYR A 62 1.43 5.96 1.85
CA TYR A 62 1.13 6.54 0.53
C TYR A 62 -0.37 6.76 0.34
N MET A 63 -1.19 5.75 0.63
CA MET A 63 -2.65 5.84 0.50
C MET A 63 -3.23 6.93 1.40
N LEU A 64 -2.76 7.04 2.64
CA LEU A 64 -3.15 8.11 3.56
C LEU A 64 -2.79 9.50 3.04
N ASN A 65 -1.58 9.67 2.52
CA ASN A 65 -1.11 10.95 1.99
C ASN A 65 -1.85 11.36 0.69
N LYS A 66 -2.39 10.40 -0.06
CA LYS A 66 -3.20 10.65 -1.27
C LYS A 66 -4.69 10.89 -0.97
N ARG A 67 -5.14 10.67 0.28
CA ARG A 67 -6.53 10.92 0.71
C ARG A 67 -6.91 12.38 0.40
N GLY A 68 -7.90 12.57 -0.46
CA GLY A 68 -8.37 13.90 -0.89
C GLY A 68 -7.76 14.43 -2.21
N ALA A 69 -6.81 13.70 -2.81
CA ALA A 69 -6.30 13.94 -4.17
C ALA A 69 -6.65 12.77 -5.13
N GLU A 70 -7.62 11.95 -4.73
CA GLU A 70 -8.13 10.81 -5.48
C GLU A 70 -8.92 11.34 -6.68
N GLY A 71 -8.42 11.12 -7.90
CA GLY A 71 -9.06 11.61 -9.14
C GLY A 71 -8.38 12.79 -9.83
N GLN A 72 -7.36 13.42 -9.23
CA GLN A 72 -6.46 14.31 -9.96
C GLN A 72 -5.40 13.48 -10.71
N THR A 73 -5.64 13.21 -11.99
CA THR A 73 -4.70 12.48 -12.85
C THR A 73 -3.63 13.37 -13.46
N SER A 74 -3.88 14.69 -13.56
CA SER A 74 -2.94 15.67 -14.13
C SER A 74 -3.22 17.08 -13.64
N HIS A 75 -2.18 17.74 -13.11
CA HIS A 75 -2.19 19.17 -12.78
C HIS A 75 -1.13 19.89 -13.61
N SER A 76 -1.54 20.97 -14.27
CA SER A 76 -0.67 21.84 -15.05
C SER A 76 -0.87 23.28 -14.61
N GLU A 77 0.17 23.89 -14.05
CA GLU A 77 0.21 25.32 -13.72
C GLU A 77 1.58 25.87 -14.15
N ASN A 78 1.60 27.03 -14.83
CA ASN A 78 2.83 27.72 -15.27
C ASN A 78 3.88 26.83 -15.97
N GLY A 79 3.47 25.88 -16.82
CA GLY A 79 4.38 25.04 -17.61
C GLY A 79 5.01 23.87 -16.84
N ILE A 80 4.64 23.66 -15.58
CA ILE A 80 5.06 22.51 -14.78
C ILE A 80 3.93 21.46 -14.79
N SER A 81 4.17 20.32 -15.42
CA SER A 81 3.21 19.21 -15.47
C SER A 81 3.53 18.18 -14.39
N ARG A 82 2.54 17.82 -13.57
CA ARG A 82 2.60 16.70 -12.64
C ARG A 82 1.55 15.67 -13.04
N SER A 83 2.01 14.54 -13.57
CA SER A 83 1.18 13.36 -13.82
C SER A 83 1.24 12.43 -12.62
N TYR A 84 0.09 12.11 -12.05
CA TYR A 84 -0.01 11.09 -11.03
C TYR A 84 -0.43 9.77 -11.71
N GLU A 85 0.20 8.65 -11.35
CA GLU A 85 -0.34 7.32 -11.72
C GLU A 85 -1.76 7.17 -11.15
N ASN A 86 -2.51 6.20 -11.71
CA ASN A 86 -3.94 5.89 -11.47
C ASN A 86 -4.40 6.13 -10.01
N ALA A 87 -5.71 6.31 -9.77
CA ALA A 87 -6.27 6.61 -8.44
C ALA A 87 -6.04 5.52 -7.35
N ASP A 88 -5.30 4.48 -7.68
CA ASP A 88 -4.87 3.39 -6.80
C ASP A 88 -3.36 3.55 -6.47
N ILE A 89 -2.75 2.59 -5.78
CA ILE A 89 -1.33 2.62 -5.42
C ILE A 89 -0.45 2.51 -6.68
N PRO A 90 0.72 3.17 -6.71
CA PRO A 90 1.65 3.10 -7.83
C PRO A 90 2.05 1.67 -8.16
N SER A 91 1.95 1.29 -9.43
CA SER A 91 2.38 -0.02 -9.94
C SER A 91 3.84 -0.31 -9.59
N SER A 92 4.64 0.76 -9.49
CA SER A 92 6.05 0.75 -9.08
C SER A 92 6.29 0.21 -7.67
N MET A 93 5.41 0.50 -6.70
CA MET A 93 5.53 -0.03 -5.33
C MET A 93 5.31 -1.55 -5.28
N LEU A 94 4.45 -2.08 -6.15
CA LEU A 94 4.18 -3.52 -6.22
C LEU A 94 5.23 -4.31 -7.02
N LYS A 95 6.21 -3.67 -7.66
CA LYS A 95 7.27 -4.37 -8.43
C LYS A 95 8.18 -5.22 -7.55
N VAL A 96 8.33 -4.85 -6.28
CA VAL A 96 9.15 -5.58 -5.31
C VAL A 96 8.48 -6.90 -4.89
N VAL A 97 7.17 -7.02 -5.09
CA VAL A 97 6.40 -8.21 -4.72
C VAL A 97 6.57 -9.28 -5.80
N THR A 98 7.28 -10.36 -5.45
CA THR A 98 7.44 -11.54 -6.29
C THR A 98 6.23 -12.47 -6.13
N PRO A 99 5.50 -12.79 -7.21
CA PRO A 99 4.38 -13.72 -7.16
C PRO A 99 4.84 -15.16 -6.92
N HIS A 100 4.20 -15.84 -5.97
CA HIS A 100 4.27 -17.28 -5.79
C HIS A 100 3.29 -17.94 -6.78
N VAL A 101 3.80 -18.37 -7.92
CA VAL A 101 3.04 -19.16 -8.89
C VAL A 101 3.48 -20.61 -8.84
N GLY A 102 2.52 -21.52 -8.75
CA GLY A 102 2.74 -22.96 -8.84
C GLY A 102 2.67 -23.44 -10.29
N VAL A 103 3.37 -24.54 -10.59
CA VAL A 103 3.16 -25.29 -11.83
C VAL A 103 1.92 -26.16 -11.67
N ILE A 104 1.01 -26.16 -12.66
CA ILE A 104 -0.07 -27.15 -12.74
C ILE A 104 0.62 -28.50 -12.95
N LYS A 105 0.36 -29.45 -12.04
CA LYS A 105 0.87 -30.83 -12.13
C LYS A 105 -0.02 -31.67 -13.05
#